data_AF-A0A843TT76-F1
#
_entry.id   AF-A0A843TT76-F1
#
_cell.length_a   1.000
_cell.length_b   1.000
_cell.length_c   1.000
_cell.angle_alpha   90.00
_cell.angle_beta   90.00
_cell.angle_gamma   90.00
#
_symmetry.space_group_name_H-M   'P 1'
#
loop_
_entity.id
_entity.type
_entity.pdbx_description
1 polymer ?
#
loop_
_entity_poly.entity_id
_entity_poly.type
_entity_poly.pdbx_seq_one_letter_code
_entity_poly.pdbx_strand_id
1 'polypeptide(L)'
;MFPLMVAYSVSSPPSHLVVGTMALVGGDVYHQTLLLLLWELKEVSIEFGLCEIISKQTIRIRPKDGTPWFPNVSALEALLPTAMIDHSVDCIYQELPPWEETLNGARERYRYVILALADKYPNENLLLVTHGEGVGVSVTAFMEETEIDDVEFCAYSQLQRKICLKDSRVPTAEPFTVLTDIGGSTGIRFSKILT
;
A
#
# COMPACT_ATOMS: atom_id res chain seq x y z
N MET A 1 -16.99 -1.05 -5.48
CA MET A 1 -16.28 -1.42 -4.24
C MET A 1 -14.93 -0.78 -4.37
N PHE A 2 -14.74 0.36 -3.71
CA PHE A 2 -13.54 1.18 -3.90
C PHE A 2 -12.95 1.39 -2.51
N PRO A 3 -11.89 0.66 -2.15
CA PRO A 3 -11.24 0.90 -0.89
C PRO A 3 -10.42 2.18 -1.03
N LEU A 4 -10.76 3.12 -0.16
CA LEU A 4 -9.89 4.17 0.32
C LEU A 4 -8.53 3.58 0.68
N MET A 5 -7.44 4.17 0.21
CA MET A 5 -6.09 3.69 0.48
C MET A 5 -5.32 4.69 1.29
N VAL A 6 -4.74 4.18 2.36
CA VAL A 6 -4.13 4.97 3.39
C VAL A 6 -2.68 4.55 3.47
N ALA A 7 -1.79 5.51 3.24
CA ALA A 7 -0.42 5.43 3.71
C ALA A 7 -0.34 6.13 5.07
N TYR A 8 0.28 5.51 6.06
CA TYR A 8 0.47 6.09 7.38
C TYR A 8 1.92 6.00 7.84
N SER A 9 2.27 6.86 8.80
CA SER A 9 3.56 6.90 9.48
C SER A 9 3.45 6.52 10.96
N VAL A 10 4.36 5.65 11.42
CA VAL A 10 4.55 5.29 12.83
C VAL A 10 5.99 5.65 13.21
N SER A 11 6.15 6.53 14.17
CA SER A 11 7.47 6.97 14.62
C SER A 11 8.09 5.97 15.61
N SER A 12 9.06 5.16 15.17
CA SER A 12 10.12 4.55 16.01
C SER A 12 11.14 3.77 15.16
N PRO A 13 12.46 3.92 15.36
CA PRO A 13 13.46 3.10 14.65
C PRO A 13 13.42 1.62 15.10
N PRO A 14 13.76 0.67 14.22
CA PRO A 14 14.22 0.84 12.84
C PRO A 14 13.06 0.98 11.83
N SER A 15 13.36 1.57 10.65
CA SER A 15 12.41 1.84 9.56
C SER A 15 11.78 0.54 9.01
N HIS A 16 10.60 0.22 9.50
CA HIS A 16 9.77 -0.89 9.04
C HIS A 16 8.68 -0.37 8.11
N LEU A 17 8.49 -1.07 6.99
CA LEU A 17 7.36 -0.87 6.11
C LEU A 17 6.47 -2.10 6.23
N VAL A 18 5.21 -1.91 6.55
CA VAL A 18 4.21 -2.98 6.48
C VAL A 18 3.29 -2.68 5.29
N VAL A 19 2.98 -3.66 4.47
CA VAL A 19 2.04 -3.50 3.35
C VAL A 19 0.94 -4.52 3.55
N GLY A 20 -0.27 -4.04 3.81
CA GLY A 20 -1.42 -4.87 4.20
C GLY A 20 -2.60 -4.71 3.25
N THR A 21 -3.41 -5.77 3.16
CA THR A 21 -4.71 -5.72 2.50
C THR A 21 -5.77 -5.22 3.49
N MET A 22 -6.78 -4.52 2.99
CA MET A 22 -7.97 -4.21 3.79
C MET A 22 -8.91 -5.42 3.85
N ALA A 23 -9.45 -5.72 5.02
CA ALA A 23 -10.61 -6.61 5.14
C ALA A 23 -11.81 -5.99 4.43
N LEU A 24 -12.44 -6.80 3.59
CA LEU A 24 -13.69 -6.45 2.95
C LEU A 24 -14.84 -7.10 3.72
N VAL A 25 -15.44 -6.34 4.63
CA VAL A 25 -16.61 -6.82 5.39
C VAL A 25 -17.74 -5.82 5.16
N GLY A 26 -18.83 -6.30 4.55
CA GLY A 26 -19.90 -5.48 3.97
C GLY A 26 -20.43 -4.35 4.87
N GLY A 27 -20.86 -3.27 4.21
CA GLY A 27 -21.69 -2.17 4.72
C GLY A 27 -21.22 -1.48 6.00
N ASP A 28 -21.47 -2.15 7.13
CA ASP A 28 -21.37 -1.58 8.47
C ASP A 28 -20.02 -1.88 9.16
N VAL A 29 -19.28 -2.90 8.70
CA VAL A 29 -18.03 -3.33 9.36
C VAL A 29 -16.78 -2.59 8.83
N TYR A 30 -16.86 -1.98 7.64
CA TYR A 30 -15.80 -1.09 7.11
C TYR A 30 -15.38 -0.02 8.11
N HIS A 31 -16.37 0.55 8.81
CA HIS A 31 -16.14 1.58 9.81
C HIS A 31 -15.37 1.00 11.00
N GLN A 32 -15.70 -0.20 11.47
CA GLN A 32 -15.15 -0.71 12.73
C GLN A 32 -13.72 -1.26 12.62
N THR A 33 -13.36 -1.96 11.55
CA THR A 33 -11.98 -2.47 11.37
C THR A 33 -11.01 -1.34 10.99
N LEU A 34 -11.45 -0.41 10.14
CA LEU A 34 -10.66 0.79 9.82
C LEU A 34 -10.48 1.64 11.09
N LEU A 35 -11.54 1.88 11.88
CA LEU A 35 -11.45 2.64 13.14
C LEU A 35 -10.56 1.98 14.21
N LEU A 36 -10.57 0.64 14.31
CA LEU A 36 -9.73 -0.11 15.25
C LEU A 36 -8.25 -0.11 14.85
N LEU A 37 -7.92 0.11 13.57
CA LEU A 37 -6.56 0.38 13.15
C LEU A 37 -6.23 1.88 13.32
N LEU A 38 -7.17 2.77 12.98
CA LEU A 38 -7.01 4.22 13.02
C LEU A 38 -6.75 4.80 14.42
N TRP A 39 -7.27 4.22 15.51
CA TRP A 39 -7.10 4.84 16.84
C TRP A 39 -5.66 4.87 17.36
N GLU A 40 -4.75 4.05 16.82
CA GLU A 40 -3.30 4.09 17.13
C GLU A 40 -2.48 4.84 16.06
N LEU A 41 -3.09 5.31 14.97
CA LEU A 41 -2.39 5.97 13.87
C LEU A 41 -2.26 7.47 14.13
N LYS A 42 -1.11 8.00 13.73
CA LYS A 42 -0.78 9.42 13.92
C LYS A 42 -1.37 10.29 12.80
N GLU A 43 -1.10 9.90 11.55
CA GLU A 43 -1.41 10.67 10.34
C GLU A 43 -1.75 9.72 9.18
N VAL A 44 -2.73 10.11 8.36
CA VAL A 44 -3.29 9.37 7.24
C VAL A 44 -3.24 10.22 5.99
N SER A 45 -2.67 9.67 4.91
CA SER A 45 -2.68 10.27 3.57
C SER A 45 -3.24 9.31 2.53
N ILE A 46 -3.86 9.84 1.48
CA ILE A 46 -4.44 9.05 0.38
C ILE A 46 -3.42 8.95 -0.76
N GLU A 47 -3.15 7.75 -1.26
CA GLU A 47 -2.21 7.52 -2.37
C GLU A 47 -2.89 6.77 -3.54
N PHE A 48 -3.09 7.46 -4.66
CA PHE A 48 -3.70 6.85 -5.86
C PHE A 48 -2.80 5.80 -6.50
N GLY A 49 -1.49 5.88 -6.31
CA GLY A 49 -0.53 4.90 -6.80
C GLY A 49 -0.70 3.51 -6.17
N LEU A 50 -1.42 3.42 -5.05
CA LEU A 50 -1.77 2.14 -4.42
C LEU A 50 -3.12 1.58 -4.90
N CYS A 51 -3.85 2.26 -5.79
CA CYS A 51 -5.17 1.83 -6.28
C CYS A 51 -5.15 0.43 -6.89
N GLU A 52 -6.32 -0.24 -6.94
CA GLU A 52 -6.52 -1.51 -7.66
C GLU A 52 -5.95 -1.41 -9.08
N ILE A 53 -5.78 -2.56 -9.73
CA ILE A 53 -5.55 -2.55 -11.18
C ILE A 53 -6.79 -1.98 -11.86
N ILE A 54 -6.64 -0.92 -12.65
CA ILE A 54 -7.73 -0.23 -13.34
C ILE A 54 -7.92 -0.86 -14.72
N SER A 55 -8.45 -2.08 -14.74
CA SER A 55 -8.68 -2.87 -15.96
C SER A 55 -9.96 -3.67 -15.90
N LYS A 56 -10.41 -4.21 -17.05
CA LYS A 56 -11.54 -5.15 -17.09
C LYS A 56 -11.32 -6.45 -16.32
N GLN A 57 -10.07 -6.84 -16.08
CA GLN A 57 -9.74 -8.11 -15.42
C GLN A 57 -10.12 -8.06 -13.94
N THR A 58 -9.93 -6.92 -13.30
CA THR A 58 -10.18 -6.65 -11.89
C THR A 58 -11.47 -5.89 -11.65
N ILE A 59 -11.91 -5.09 -12.64
CA ILE A 59 -13.07 -4.20 -12.53
C ILE A 59 -14.09 -4.53 -13.61
N ARG A 60 -15.16 -5.22 -13.22
CA ARG A 60 -16.18 -5.74 -14.14
C ARG A 60 -17.02 -4.67 -14.82
N ILE A 61 -17.16 -3.50 -14.19
CA ILE A 61 -18.02 -2.42 -14.69
C ILE A 61 -17.12 -1.26 -15.12
N ARG A 62 -17.05 -1.03 -16.44
CA ARG A 62 -16.37 0.14 -16.99
C ARG A 62 -17.11 1.41 -16.55
N PRO A 63 -16.38 2.45 -16.11
CA PRO A 63 -16.97 3.77 -15.91
C PRO A 63 -17.65 4.29 -17.16
N LYS A 64 -18.77 5.00 -17.00
CA LYS A 64 -19.33 5.76 -18.12
C LYS A 64 -18.40 6.91 -18.46
N ASP A 65 -18.14 7.12 -19.74
CA ASP A 65 -17.33 8.23 -20.22
C ASP A 65 -17.91 9.56 -19.68
N GLY A 66 -17.03 10.43 -19.17
CA GLY A 66 -17.41 11.72 -18.59
C GLY A 66 -17.98 11.69 -17.16
N THR A 67 -18.08 10.52 -16.51
CA THR A 67 -18.45 10.43 -15.08
C THR A 67 -17.20 10.18 -14.23
N PRO A 68 -16.98 10.93 -13.14
CA PRO A 68 -15.91 10.63 -12.19
C PRO A 68 -16.11 9.22 -11.65
N TRP A 69 -15.18 8.32 -11.97
CA TRP A 69 -15.31 6.91 -11.61
C TRP A 69 -14.91 6.61 -10.17
N PHE A 70 -14.17 7.55 -9.57
CA PHE A 70 -13.70 7.51 -8.20
C PHE A 70 -14.09 8.83 -7.52
N PRO A 71 -14.44 8.80 -6.22
CA PRO A 71 -14.64 10.03 -5.46
C PRO A 71 -13.36 10.87 -5.51
N ASN A 72 -13.51 12.20 -5.49
CA ASN A 72 -12.35 13.07 -5.30
C ASN A 72 -11.76 12.88 -3.90
N VAL A 73 -10.52 13.33 -3.71
CA VAL A 73 -9.81 13.22 -2.42
C VAL A 73 -10.62 13.80 -1.27
N SER A 74 -11.25 14.97 -1.45
CA SER A 74 -12.08 15.59 -0.40
C SER A 74 -13.29 14.76 0.02
N ALA A 75 -13.92 14.03 -0.91
CA ALA A 75 -15.04 13.13 -0.60
C ALA A 75 -14.58 11.87 0.14
N LEU A 76 -13.35 11.41 -0.12
CA LEU A 76 -12.72 10.31 0.60
C LEU A 76 -12.29 10.73 2.01
N GLU A 77 -11.67 11.91 2.13
CA GLU A 77 -11.29 12.54 3.39
C GLU A 77 -12.48 12.79 4.31
N ALA A 78 -13.64 13.16 3.76
CA ALA A 78 -14.87 13.34 4.54
C ALA A 78 -15.36 12.06 5.26
N LEU A 79 -14.88 10.87 4.83
CA LEU A 79 -15.18 9.60 5.48
C LEU A 79 -14.20 9.27 6.62
N LEU A 80 -13.09 10.00 6.71
CA LEU A 80 -12.06 9.80 7.72
C LEU A 80 -12.23 10.79 8.89
N PRO A 81 -11.82 10.42 10.11
CA PRO A 81 -11.75 11.37 11.20
C PRO A 81 -10.86 12.56 10.83
N THR A 82 -11.39 13.78 10.85
CA THR A 82 -10.69 15.00 10.41
C THR A 82 -9.35 15.22 11.13
N ALA A 83 -9.25 14.81 12.39
CA ALA A 83 -8.03 14.94 13.19
C ALA A 83 -6.86 14.06 12.73
N MET A 84 -7.09 13.15 11.78
CA MET A 84 -6.09 12.18 11.32
C MET A 84 -5.57 12.45 9.91
N ILE A 85 -6.22 13.33 9.15
CA ILE A 85 -5.84 13.56 7.75
C ILE A 85 -4.64 14.49 7.72
N ASP A 86 -3.56 14.03 7.11
CA ASP A 86 -2.37 14.82 6.89
C ASP A 86 -2.36 15.41 5.47
N HIS A 87 -2.78 16.66 5.38
CA HIS A 87 -2.75 17.42 4.12
C HIS A 87 -1.36 18.02 3.81
N SER A 88 -0.35 17.83 4.65
CA SER A 88 1.02 18.31 4.39
C SER A 88 1.81 17.37 3.47
N VAL A 89 1.27 16.18 3.20
CA VAL A 89 1.89 15.12 2.42
C VAL A 89 1.41 15.13 0.97
N ASP A 90 2.31 15.45 0.04
CA ASP A 90 2.04 15.28 -1.38
C ASP A 90 1.97 13.79 -1.77
N CYS A 91 0.91 13.38 -2.48
CA CYS A 91 0.82 12.06 -3.10
C CYS A 91 1.93 11.88 -4.16
N ILE A 92 2.44 10.65 -4.30
CA ILE A 92 3.32 10.28 -5.42
C ILE A 92 2.51 10.29 -6.73
N TYR A 93 1.27 9.75 -6.71
CA TYR A 93 0.32 9.87 -7.81
C TYR A 93 -0.83 10.77 -7.41
N GLN A 94 -1.03 11.84 -8.18
CA GLN A 94 -2.12 12.81 -7.96
C GLN A 94 -3.45 12.36 -8.58
N GLU A 95 -3.40 11.40 -9.49
CA GLU A 95 -4.55 10.89 -10.24
C GLU A 95 -4.49 9.36 -10.34
N LEU A 96 -5.64 8.76 -10.61
CA LEU A 96 -5.74 7.33 -10.89
C LEU A 96 -5.09 7.01 -12.25
N PRO A 97 -4.51 5.80 -12.41
CA PRO A 97 -3.99 5.36 -13.69
C PRO A 97 -5.14 5.23 -14.71
N PRO A 98 -4.81 5.28 -16.02
CA PRO A 98 -5.81 5.20 -17.07
C PRO A 98 -6.52 3.84 -17.09
N TRP A 99 -7.74 3.82 -17.63
CA TRP A 99 -8.50 2.60 -17.84
C TRP A 99 -7.81 1.64 -18.82
N GLU A 100 -7.87 0.33 -18.53
CA GLU A 100 -7.09 -0.74 -19.17
C GLU A 100 -5.59 -0.62 -18.94
N GLU A 101 -5.15 -0.24 -17.73
CA GLU A 101 -3.73 -0.44 -17.40
C GLU A 101 -3.39 -1.94 -17.49
N THR A 102 -2.18 -2.24 -17.97
CA THR A 102 -1.73 -3.64 -18.06
C THR A 102 -1.40 -4.16 -16.66
N LEU A 103 -1.54 -5.48 -16.44
CA LEU A 103 -1.15 -6.11 -15.17
C LEU A 103 0.31 -5.81 -14.81
N ASN A 104 1.22 -5.91 -15.78
CA ASN A 104 2.64 -5.59 -15.54
C ASN A 104 2.84 -4.10 -15.20
N GLY A 105 2.15 -3.20 -15.89
CA GLY A 105 2.19 -1.76 -15.59
C GLY A 105 1.69 -1.44 -14.17
N ALA A 106 0.62 -2.11 -13.72
CA ALA A 106 0.13 -1.96 -12.35
C ALA A 106 1.13 -2.50 -11.31
N ARG A 107 1.77 -3.64 -11.58
CA ARG A 107 2.83 -4.19 -10.72
C ARG A 107 4.05 -3.26 -10.62
N GLU A 108 4.47 -2.68 -11.72
CA GLU A 108 5.53 -1.67 -11.76
C GLU A 108 5.14 -0.41 -10.97
N ARG A 109 3.89 0.05 -11.10
CA ARG A 109 3.32 1.16 -10.32
C ARG A 109 3.35 0.86 -8.82
N TYR A 110 2.86 -0.31 -8.38
CA TYR A 110 2.93 -0.71 -6.97
C TYR A 110 4.36 -0.70 -6.44
N ARG A 111 5.29 -1.36 -7.14
CA ARG A 111 6.71 -1.39 -6.76
C ARG A 111 7.30 0.02 -6.64
N TYR A 112 7.02 0.88 -7.61
CA TYR A 112 7.52 2.25 -7.64
C TYR A 112 6.97 3.08 -6.47
N VAL A 113 5.67 3.02 -6.22
CA VAL A 113 5.01 3.79 -5.14
C VAL A 113 5.50 3.35 -3.77
N ILE A 114 5.63 2.04 -3.55
CA ILE A 114 6.16 1.47 -2.30
C ILE A 114 7.57 2.02 -2.02
N LEU A 115 8.46 2.01 -3.03
CA LEU A 115 9.82 2.54 -2.90
C LEU A 115 9.82 4.06 -2.69
N ALA A 116 9.05 4.80 -3.51
CA ALA A 116 9.02 6.26 -3.47
C ALA A 116 8.51 6.78 -2.12
N LEU A 117 7.47 6.16 -1.55
CA LEU A 117 6.98 6.51 -0.21
C LEU A 117 8.03 6.20 0.87
N ALA A 118 8.64 5.01 0.83
CA ALA A 118 9.69 4.68 1.78
C ALA A 118 10.89 5.63 1.70
N ASP A 119 11.27 6.07 0.49
CA ASP A 119 12.38 7.01 0.25
C ASP A 119 12.03 8.43 0.67
N LYS A 120 10.75 8.82 0.55
CA LYS A 120 10.24 10.11 1.03
C LYS A 120 10.24 10.19 2.56
N TYR A 121 9.99 9.07 3.25
CA TYR A 121 9.92 8.99 4.71
C TYR A 121 10.94 7.98 5.28
N PRO A 122 12.25 8.21 5.10
CA PRO A 122 13.27 7.20 5.42
C PRO A 122 13.39 6.93 6.93
N ASN A 123 13.01 7.88 7.77
CA ASN A 123 13.13 7.79 9.24
C ASN A 123 11.80 7.38 9.92
N GLU A 124 10.82 6.98 9.14
CA GLU A 124 9.48 6.64 9.62
C GLU A 124 9.17 5.20 9.28
N ASN A 125 8.35 4.57 10.11
CA ASN A 125 7.74 3.30 9.73
C ASN A 125 6.49 3.60 8.95
N LEU A 126 6.27 2.92 7.84
CA LEU A 126 5.08 3.13 7.02
C LEU A 126 4.16 1.92 7.11
N LEU A 127 2.84 2.12 7.11
CA LEU A 127 1.95 1.10 6.55
C LEU A 127 1.28 1.63 5.31
N LEU A 128 1.25 0.77 4.31
CA LEU A 128 0.51 0.97 3.10
C LEU A 128 -0.65 -0.01 3.09
N VAL A 129 -1.87 0.53 3.02
CA VAL A 129 -3.09 -0.27 2.86
C VAL A 129 -3.46 -0.31 1.39
N THR A 130 -3.54 -1.52 0.81
CA THR A 130 -3.83 -1.71 -0.63
C THR A 130 -4.64 -2.99 -0.91
N HIS A 131 -4.70 -3.43 -2.17
CA HIS A 131 -5.35 -4.65 -2.62
C HIS A 131 -4.43 -5.87 -2.56
N GLY A 132 -5.01 -7.07 -2.75
CA GLY A 132 -4.26 -8.33 -2.77
C GLY A 132 -3.08 -8.31 -3.73
N GLU A 133 -3.25 -7.78 -4.94
CA GLU A 133 -2.14 -7.66 -5.89
C GLU A 133 -1.01 -6.78 -5.37
N GLY A 134 -1.33 -5.62 -4.78
CA GLY A 134 -0.33 -4.70 -4.22
C GLY A 134 0.48 -5.33 -3.09
N VAL A 135 -0.18 -6.13 -2.23
CA VAL A 135 0.50 -6.92 -1.17
C VAL A 135 1.33 -8.07 -1.75
N GLY A 136 0.87 -8.70 -2.83
CA GLY A 136 1.67 -9.68 -3.55
C GLY A 136 2.95 -9.05 -4.13
N VAL A 137 2.82 -7.87 -4.75
CA VAL A 137 3.95 -7.13 -5.32
C VAL A 137 4.95 -6.71 -4.26
N SER A 138 4.51 -6.32 -3.06
CA SER A 138 5.44 -5.98 -1.97
C SER A 138 6.26 -7.18 -1.48
N VAL A 139 5.90 -8.41 -1.85
CA VAL A 139 6.74 -9.59 -1.64
C VAL A 139 7.62 -9.82 -2.87
N THR A 140 7.04 -9.99 -4.06
CA THR A 140 7.79 -10.39 -5.27
C THR A 140 8.75 -9.33 -5.79
N ALA A 141 8.50 -8.04 -5.51
CA ALA A 141 9.41 -6.97 -5.91
C ALA A 141 10.68 -6.89 -5.07
N PHE A 142 10.70 -7.52 -3.89
CA PHE A 142 11.78 -7.41 -2.90
C PHE A 142 12.26 -8.75 -2.36
N MET A 143 11.70 -9.85 -2.87
CA MET A 143 12.14 -11.21 -2.62
C MET A 143 12.29 -11.92 -3.96
N GLU A 144 13.54 -12.21 -4.34
CA GLU A 144 13.87 -12.81 -5.62
C GLU A 144 13.28 -14.22 -5.77
N GLU A 145 13.09 -14.64 -7.01
CA GLU A 145 12.65 -16.01 -7.37
C GLU A 145 11.37 -16.46 -6.66
N THR A 146 10.46 -15.53 -6.40
CA THR A 146 9.20 -15.79 -5.69
C THR A 146 8.00 -15.50 -6.57
N GLU A 147 7.00 -16.37 -6.51
CA GLU A 147 5.66 -16.13 -7.05
C GLU A 147 4.59 -16.18 -5.95
N ILE A 148 3.51 -15.44 -6.13
CA ILE A 148 2.39 -15.39 -5.19
C ILE A 148 1.35 -16.42 -5.61
N ASP A 149 1.04 -17.32 -4.69
CA ASP A 149 0.00 -18.34 -4.88
C ASP A 149 -1.38 -17.81 -4.47
N ASP A 150 -1.43 -17.10 -3.33
CA ASP A 150 -2.67 -16.54 -2.79
C ASP A 150 -2.42 -15.40 -1.78
N VAL A 151 -3.39 -14.50 -1.65
CA VAL A 151 -3.37 -13.39 -0.68
C VAL A 151 -4.75 -13.31 -0.01
N GLU A 152 -4.79 -13.66 1.28
CA GLU A 152 -6.02 -13.64 2.07
C GLU A 152 -6.47 -12.22 2.44
N PHE A 153 -7.72 -12.07 2.89
CA PHE A 153 -8.18 -10.81 3.49
C PHE A 153 -7.38 -10.48 4.75
N CYS A 154 -7.03 -9.21 4.93
CA CYS A 154 -6.12 -8.74 5.99
C CYS A 154 -4.72 -9.35 5.94
N ALA A 155 -4.33 -10.02 4.85
CA ALA A 155 -2.96 -10.43 4.66
C ALA A 155 -2.03 -9.22 4.63
N TYR A 156 -0.81 -9.39 5.14
CA TYR A 156 0.19 -8.33 5.20
C TYR A 156 1.59 -8.86 4.95
N SER A 157 2.45 -8.04 4.39
CA SER A 157 3.89 -8.29 4.30
C SER A 157 4.63 -7.24 5.11
N GLN A 158 5.77 -7.63 5.69
CA GLN A 158 6.65 -6.70 6.38
C GLN A 158 7.98 -6.63 5.64
N LEU A 159 8.40 -5.41 5.31
CA LEU A 159 9.66 -5.11 4.68
C LEU A 159 10.53 -4.30 5.64
N GLN A 160 11.82 -4.61 5.67
CA GLN A 160 12.79 -3.89 6.47
C GLN A 160 13.97 -3.48 5.59
N ARG A 161 14.49 -2.28 5.81
CA ARG A 161 15.75 -1.83 5.21
C ARG A 161 16.56 -1.02 6.18
N LYS A 162 17.86 -0.97 5.96
CA LYS A 162 18.76 -0.15 6.75
C LYS A 162 18.95 1.21 6.09
N ILE A 163 18.83 2.27 6.90
CA ILE A 163 19.16 3.64 6.49
C ILE A 163 20.55 3.98 7.02
N CYS A 164 21.44 4.33 6.11
CA CYS A 164 22.80 4.76 6.40
C CYS A 164 22.92 6.27 6.20
N LEU A 165 23.19 6.99 7.29
CA LEU A 165 23.65 8.37 7.26
C LEU A 165 25.18 8.36 7.10
N LYS A 166 25.66 8.59 5.88
CA LYS A 166 27.09 8.88 5.66
C LYS A 166 27.36 10.36 5.95
N ASP A 167 28.62 10.77 6.07
CA ASP A 167 29.06 12.13 6.38
C ASP A 167 28.51 13.23 5.43
N SER A 168 27.94 12.82 4.30
CA SER A 168 27.09 13.64 3.42
C SER A 168 25.64 13.63 3.91
N ARG A 169 25.05 14.82 4.14
CA ARG A 169 23.69 15.05 4.69
C ARG A 169 22.50 14.32 4.02
N VAL A 170 22.72 13.55 2.95
CA VAL A 170 21.69 12.78 2.24
C VAL A 170 21.72 11.33 2.74
N PRO A 171 20.66 10.83 3.39
CA PRO A 171 20.54 9.43 3.77
C PRO A 171 20.61 8.51 2.55
N THR A 172 21.27 7.36 2.70
CA THR A 172 21.27 6.27 1.71
C THR A 172 20.53 5.07 2.30
N ALA A 173 19.69 4.41 1.51
CA ALA A 173 18.94 3.23 1.94
C ALA A 173 19.51 1.97 1.28
N GLU A 174 19.69 0.91 2.06
CA GLU A 174 19.95 -0.43 1.54
C GLU A 174 18.66 -1.01 0.90
N PRO A 175 18.75 -2.05 0.05
CA PRO A 175 17.58 -2.75 -0.46
C PRO A 175 16.70 -3.30 0.67
N PHE A 176 15.40 -3.42 0.40
CA PHE A 176 14.48 -4.06 1.31
C PHE A 176 14.75 -5.56 1.43
N THR A 177 14.54 -6.08 2.64
CA THR A 177 14.40 -7.50 2.94
C THR A 177 12.96 -7.75 3.38
N VAL A 178 12.31 -8.76 2.80
CA VAL A 178 10.99 -9.22 3.23
C VAL A 178 11.15 -10.10 4.47
N LEU A 179 10.47 -9.78 5.55
CA LEU A 179 10.49 -10.56 6.77
C LEU A 179 9.46 -11.69 6.67
N THR A 180 9.92 -12.94 6.61
CA THR A 180 9.07 -14.13 6.50
C THR A 180 8.89 -14.86 7.83
N ASP A 181 9.84 -14.71 8.75
CA ASP A 181 9.90 -15.48 10.01
C ASP A 181 9.30 -14.70 11.19
N ILE A 182 8.15 -14.07 10.98
CA ILE A 182 7.57 -13.11 11.92
C ILE A 182 6.75 -13.75 13.05
N GLY A 183 6.64 -15.08 13.09
CA GLY A 183 5.86 -15.82 14.07
C GLY A 183 4.35 -15.64 13.88
N GLY A 184 3.72 -16.57 13.17
CA GLY A 184 2.29 -16.51 12.80
C GLY A 184 2.08 -16.57 11.29
N SER A 185 0.83 -16.59 10.85
CA SER A 185 0.49 -16.52 9.43
C SER A 185 0.33 -15.06 9.01
N THR A 186 0.98 -14.69 7.91
CA THR A 186 0.81 -13.38 7.27
C THR A 186 -0.40 -13.33 6.34
N GLY A 187 -1.07 -14.46 6.08
CA GLY A 187 -2.14 -14.57 5.09
C GLY A 187 -1.65 -14.53 3.63
N ILE A 188 -0.33 -14.50 3.40
CA ILE A 188 0.27 -14.55 2.06
C ILE A 188 0.83 -15.95 1.84
N ARG A 189 0.42 -16.61 0.76
CA ARG A 189 1.01 -17.86 0.29
C ARG A 189 1.83 -17.59 -0.94
N PHE A 190 3.08 -18.01 -0.92
CA PHE A 190 4.02 -17.82 -2.01
C PHE A 190 4.93 -19.05 -2.12
N SER A 191 5.44 -19.26 -3.32
CA SER A 191 6.31 -20.38 -3.65
C SER A 191 7.56 -19.89 -4.39
N LYS A 192 8.61 -20.71 -4.37
CA LYS A 192 9.84 -20.41 -5.11
C LYS A 192 9.70 -20.86 -6.56
N ILE A 193 10.13 -20.01 -7.48
CA ILE A 193 10.25 -20.34 -8.89
C ILE A 193 11.39 -21.36 -9.03
N LEU A 194 11.04 -22.61 -9.32
CA LEU A 194 12.02 -23.65 -9.62
C LEU A 194 12.58 -23.38 -11.03
N THR A 195 13.83 -22.94 -11.11
CA THR A 195 14.55 -22.76 -12.38
C THR A 195 15.48 -23.93 -12.68
#